data_AF-A0A428NPW0-F1
#
_entry.id   AF-A0A428NPW0-F1
#
_cell.length_a   1.000
_cell.length_b   1.000
_cell.length_c   1.000
_cell.angle_alpha   90.00
_cell.angle_beta   90.00
_cell.angle_gamma   90.00
#
_symmetry.space_group_name_H-M   'P 1'
#
loop_
_entity.id
_entity.type
_entity.pdbx_description
1 polymer ?
#
loop_
_entity_poly.entity_id
_entity_poly.type
_entity_poly.pdbx_seq_one_letter_code
_entity_poly.pdbx_strand_id
1 'polypeptide(L)'
;MSWQAVLIPTEYRADADLYQHNSLVATGHIDKGAIISVAGDSAWASSADFQLKPEEMKAISSIVSENQAAIDKAFGEGLYIGGERYVLTRVEGRSLYARQGRLGVAVAKTTQAIVVGHHGEAQVAGNATSTVEALADYLIGQGY
;
A
#
# COMPACT_ATOMS: atom_id res chain seq x y z
N MET A 1 -33.85 18.27 -17.69
CA MET A 1 -33.77 17.70 -16.34
C MET A 1 -32.40 17.04 -16.19
N SER A 2 -31.35 17.84 -16.00
CA SER A 2 -29.98 17.35 -15.81
C SER A 2 -29.64 17.35 -14.34
N TRP A 3 -29.14 16.22 -13.86
CA TRP A 3 -28.55 16.10 -12.54
C TRP A 3 -27.25 16.91 -12.54
N GLN A 4 -27.24 18.05 -11.85
CA GLN A 4 -26.01 18.79 -11.59
C GLN A 4 -25.26 18.08 -10.47
N ALA A 5 -24.07 17.60 -10.80
CA ALA A 5 -23.10 17.07 -9.86
C ALA A 5 -22.90 18.07 -8.71
N VAL A 6 -23.15 17.61 -7.48
CA VAL A 6 -22.73 18.30 -6.27
C VAL A 6 -21.21 18.35 -6.31
N LEU A 7 -20.68 19.53 -6.61
CA LEU A 7 -19.26 19.86 -6.51
C LEU A 7 -18.87 19.80 -5.03
N ILE A 8 -18.36 18.66 -4.60
CA ILE A 8 -17.68 18.55 -3.31
C ILE A 8 -16.35 19.31 -3.45
N PRO A 9 -16.08 20.32 -2.60
CA PRO A 9 -14.81 21.05 -2.62
C PRO A 9 -13.63 20.09 -2.46
N THR A 10 -12.63 20.22 -3.32
CA THR A 10 -11.37 19.45 -3.30
C THR A 10 -10.57 19.59 -2.00
N GLU A 11 -10.95 20.55 -1.16
CA GLU A 11 -10.30 20.91 0.09
C GLU A 11 -10.57 19.89 1.22
N TYR A 12 -11.70 19.16 1.16
CA TYR A 12 -12.06 18.15 2.17
C TYR A 12 -11.48 16.75 1.88
N ARG A 13 -10.81 16.57 0.73
CA ARG A 13 -10.13 15.30 0.39
C ARG A 13 -8.79 15.16 1.11
N ALA A 14 -8.13 16.27 1.42
CA ALA A 14 -6.82 16.29 2.05
C ALA A 14 -6.82 15.82 3.53
N ASP A 15 -7.98 15.89 4.20
CA ASP A 15 -8.08 15.55 5.62
C ASP A 15 -8.12 14.02 5.82
N ALA A 16 -8.83 13.29 4.95
CA ALA A 16 -8.87 11.83 4.98
C ALA A 16 -7.48 11.22 4.71
N ASP A 17 -6.75 11.81 3.76
CA ASP A 17 -5.39 11.39 3.39
C ASP A 17 -4.41 11.54 4.56
N LEU A 18 -4.57 12.58 5.39
CA LEU A 18 -3.77 12.80 6.61
C LEU A 18 -4.15 11.88 7.77
N TYR A 19 -5.44 11.57 7.97
CA TYR A 19 -5.90 10.70 9.07
C TYR A 19 -5.50 9.24 8.88
N GLN A 20 -5.62 8.71 7.66
CA GLN A 20 -5.24 7.33 7.33
C GLN A 20 -3.72 7.14 7.41
N HIS A 21 -2.97 8.14 6.94
CA HIS A 21 -1.51 8.16 6.98
C HIS A 21 -0.96 8.29 8.41
N ASN A 22 -1.53 9.22 9.19
CA ASN A 22 -1.19 9.34 10.61
C ASN A 22 -1.54 8.07 11.38
N SER A 23 -2.64 7.37 11.06
CA SER A 23 -2.99 6.14 11.77
C SER A 23 -1.96 5.02 11.58
N LEU A 24 -1.39 4.88 10.38
CA LEU A 24 -0.34 3.88 10.10
C LEU A 24 0.93 4.14 10.91
N VAL A 25 1.46 5.37 10.83
CA VAL A 25 2.71 5.76 11.47
C VAL A 25 2.54 5.94 12.99
N ALA A 26 1.37 6.40 13.45
CA ALA A 26 1.07 6.60 14.88
C ALA A 26 0.91 5.30 15.66
N THR A 27 0.68 4.16 15.00
CA THR A 27 0.71 2.85 15.68
C THR A 27 2.09 2.51 16.24
N GLY A 28 3.14 3.15 15.71
CA GLY A 28 4.52 2.85 16.07
C GLY A 28 5.01 1.49 15.57
N HIS A 29 4.26 0.80 14.71
CA HIS A 29 4.63 -0.49 14.11
C HIS A 29 5.11 -0.37 12.66
N ILE A 30 4.82 0.75 12.01
CA ILE A 30 5.15 1.08 10.61
C ILE A 30 5.89 2.41 10.66
N ASP A 31 7.08 2.48 10.07
CA ASP A 31 7.89 3.70 10.02
C ASP A 31 7.56 4.54 8.78
N LYS A 32 7.15 3.89 7.69
CA LYS A 32 6.79 4.53 6.42
C LYS A 32 5.60 3.81 5.79
N GLY A 33 4.70 4.55 5.17
CA GLY A 33 3.60 3.99 4.40
C GLY A 33 3.20 4.81 3.19
N ALA A 34 2.45 4.18 2.29
CA ALA A 34 1.79 4.81 1.16
C ALA A 34 0.45 4.14 0.88
N ILE A 35 -0.48 4.89 0.31
CA ILE A 35 -1.75 4.40 -0.22
C ILE A 35 -1.77 4.78 -1.69
N ILE A 36 -1.97 3.78 -2.55
CA ILE A 36 -2.01 3.96 -4.00
C ILE A 36 -3.35 3.47 -4.55
N SER A 37 -3.74 3.94 -5.72
CA SER A 37 -4.89 3.44 -6.46
C SER A 37 -4.71 1.94 -6.80
N VAL A 38 -5.81 1.18 -6.81
CA VAL A 38 -5.80 -0.22 -7.23
C VAL A 38 -5.28 -0.41 -8.66
N ALA A 39 -5.42 0.60 -9.52
CA ALA A 39 -4.89 0.59 -10.89
C ALA A 39 -3.37 0.80 -10.95
N GLY A 40 -2.72 1.16 -9.84
CA GLY A 40 -1.29 1.42 -9.77
C GLY A 40 -0.85 2.66 -10.58
N ASP A 41 -1.77 3.60 -10.81
CA ASP A 41 -1.56 4.79 -11.64
C ASP A 41 -1.28 6.06 -10.84
N SER A 42 -1.76 6.12 -9.59
CA SER A 42 -1.66 7.29 -8.72
C SER A 42 -1.44 6.90 -7.26
N ALA A 43 -0.60 7.67 -6.57
CA ALA A 43 -0.48 7.61 -5.12
C ALA A 43 -1.46 8.61 -4.48
N TRP A 44 -2.30 8.14 -3.56
CA TRP A 44 -3.27 8.96 -2.82
C TRP A 44 -2.63 9.53 -1.56
N ALA A 45 -1.80 8.73 -0.88
CA ALA A 45 -1.02 9.18 0.27
C ALA A 45 0.37 8.53 0.24
N SER A 46 1.40 9.23 0.70
CA SER A 46 2.74 8.67 0.84
C SER A 46 3.53 9.41 1.92
N SER A 47 4.44 8.70 2.59
CA SER A 47 5.36 9.34 3.54
C SER A 47 6.37 10.18 2.78
N ALA A 48 6.88 11.25 3.39
CA ALA A 48 7.87 12.13 2.76
C ALA A 48 9.09 11.36 2.22
N ASP A 49 9.54 10.32 2.93
CA ASP A 49 10.69 9.48 2.57
C ASP A 49 10.29 8.15 1.91
N PHE A 50 9.08 8.06 1.34
CA PHE A 50 8.54 6.83 0.76
C PHE A 50 7.66 7.10 -0.48
N GLN A 51 8.32 7.57 -1.54
CA GLN A 51 7.67 7.86 -2.82
C GLN A 51 7.81 6.66 -3.76
N LEU A 52 6.66 6.12 -4.19
CA LEU A 52 6.60 5.01 -5.13
C LEU A 52 6.64 5.54 -6.56
N LYS A 53 7.48 4.93 -7.39
CA LYS A 53 7.50 5.26 -8.82
C LYS A 53 6.32 4.62 -9.55
N PRO A 54 5.84 5.17 -10.67
CA PRO A 54 4.73 4.61 -11.45
C PRO A 54 4.91 3.14 -11.84
N GLU A 55 6.14 2.74 -12.18
CA GLU A 55 6.50 1.37 -12.51
C GLU A 55 6.37 0.42 -11.31
N GLU A 56 6.72 0.89 -10.10
CA GLU A 56 6.60 0.12 -8.86
C GLU A 56 5.14 -0.08 -8.48
N MET A 57 4.34 1.00 -8.58
CA MET A 57 2.89 0.94 -8.32
C MET A 57 2.18 -0.06 -9.25
N LYS A 58 2.53 -0.07 -10.54
CA LYS A 58 1.99 -1.06 -11.50
C LYS A 58 2.42 -2.49 -11.19
N ALA A 59 3.68 -2.69 -10.79
CA ALA A 59 4.17 -4.01 -10.39
C ALA A 59 3.41 -4.53 -9.17
N ILE A 60 3.26 -3.68 -8.14
CA ILE A 60 2.49 -4.00 -6.93
C ILE A 60 1.04 -4.35 -7.29
N SER A 61 0.35 -3.48 -8.04
CA SER A 61 -1.03 -3.68 -8.50
C SER A 61 -1.22 -5.00 -9.25
N SER A 62 -0.25 -5.37 -10.11
CA SER A 62 -0.28 -6.63 -10.85
C SER A 62 -0.18 -7.84 -9.95
N ILE A 63 0.69 -7.80 -8.93
CA ILE A 63 0.89 -8.90 -7.98
C ILE A 63 -0.34 -9.09 -7.10
N VAL A 64 -0.87 -8.00 -6.51
CA VAL A 64 -2.08 -8.06 -5.67
C VAL A 64 -3.37 -8.33 -6.45
N SER A 65 -3.30 -8.34 -7.78
CA SER A 65 -4.37 -8.79 -8.67
C SER A 65 -4.17 -10.24 -9.14
N GLU A 66 -3.33 -10.99 -8.42
CA GLU A 66 -3.07 -12.43 -8.63
C GLU A 66 -2.52 -12.76 -10.03
N ASN A 67 -1.80 -11.83 -10.66
CA ASN A 67 -1.14 -12.11 -11.92
C ASN A 67 0.08 -13.01 -11.68
N GLN A 68 -0.05 -14.30 -11.99
CA GLN A 68 0.99 -15.30 -11.77
C GLN A 68 2.33 -14.92 -12.41
N ALA A 69 2.33 -14.35 -13.62
CA ALA A 69 3.57 -13.94 -14.28
C ALA A 69 4.28 -12.80 -13.53
N ALA A 70 3.52 -11.88 -12.93
CA ALA A 70 4.08 -10.81 -12.10
C ALA A 70 4.61 -11.36 -10.77
N ILE A 71 3.90 -12.33 -10.16
CA ILE A 71 4.31 -13.02 -8.94
C ILE A 71 5.63 -13.76 -9.17
N ASP A 72 5.71 -14.60 -10.22
CA ASP A 72 6.89 -15.39 -10.55
C ASP A 72 8.10 -14.48 -10.82
N LYS A 73 7.87 -13.38 -11.56
CA LYS A 73 8.90 -12.36 -11.81
C LYS A 73 9.38 -11.72 -10.50
N ALA A 74 8.47 -11.36 -9.60
CA ALA A 74 8.83 -10.74 -8.33
C ALA A 74 9.55 -11.72 -7.37
N PHE A 75 9.27 -13.03 -7.44
CA PHE A 75 10.06 -14.04 -6.73
C PHE A 75 11.46 -14.23 -7.31
N GLY A 76 11.61 -14.14 -8.64
CA GLY A 76 12.89 -14.32 -9.32
C GLY A 76 13.81 -13.09 -9.28
N GLU A 77 13.28 -11.91 -9.57
CA GLU A 77 14.04 -10.66 -9.71
C GLU A 77 14.00 -9.80 -8.43
N GLY A 78 12.97 -9.99 -7.60
CA GLY A 78 12.63 -9.09 -6.49
C GLY A 78 11.61 -8.03 -6.89
N LEU A 79 11.10 -7.32 -5.89
CA LEU A 79 10.11 -6.25 -6.02
C LEU A 79 10.72 -4.93 -5.58
N TYR A 80 10.65 -3.91 -6.43
CA TYR A 80 11.10 -2.57 -6.10
C TYR A 80 9.97 -1.77 -5.46
N ILE A 81 10.25 -1.17 -4.30
CA ILE A 81 9.30 -0.37 -3.52
C ILE A 81 10.05 0.83 -2.97
N GLY A 82 9.74 2.03 -3.45
CA GLY A 82 10.39 3.26 -2.99
C GLY A 82 11.86 3.34 -3.41
N GLY A 83 12.22 2.78 -4.56
CA GLY A 83 13.58 2.72 -5.08
C GLY A 83 14.47 1.64 -4.48
N GLU A 84 13.99 0.88 -3.48
CA GLU A 84 14.73 -0.21 -2.86
C GLU A 84 14.20 -1.59 -3.26
N ARG A 85 15.08 -2.59 -3.32
CA ARG A 85 14.76 -3.93 -3.82
C ARG A 85 14.47 -4.89 -2.67
N TYR A 86 13.23 -5.31 -2.57
CA TYR A 86 12.74 -6.29 -1.61
C TYR A 86 12.62 -7.68 -2.25
N VAL A 87 12.83 -8.71 -1.45
CA VAL A 87 12.57 -10.10 -1.83
C VAL A 87 11.15 -10.44 -1.40
N LEU A 88 10.32 -10.82 -2.37
CA LEU A 88 8.97 -11.30 -2.10
C LEU A 88 9.05 -12.59 -1.29
N THR A 89 8.35 -12.63 -0.15
CA THR A 89 8.34 -13.80 0.75
C THR A 89 7.04 -14.56 0.70
N ARG A 90 5.93 -13.84 0.53
CA ARG A 90 4.59 -14.42 0.57
C ARG A 90 3.62 -13.57 -0.24
N VAL A 91 2.71 -14.23 -0.93
CA VAL A 91 1.54 -13.64 -1.59
C VAL A 91 0.33 -14.45 -1.15
N GLU A 92 -0.70 -13.77 -0.68
CA GLU A 92 -1.94 -14.34 -0.17
C GLU A 92 -3.11 -13.56 -0.74
N GLY A 93 -3.55 -13.95 -1.93
CA GLY A 93 -4.67 -13.33 -2.63
C GLY A 93 -4.45 -11.82 -2.81
N ARG A 94 -5.15 -11.03 -1.99
CA ARG A 94 -5.11 -9.56 -2.04
C ARG A 94 -3.87 -8.95 -1.38
N SER A 95 -3.03 -9.75 -0.73
CA SER A 95 -1.93 -9.25 0.09
C SER A 95 -0.59 -9.85 -0.32
N LEU A 96 0.47 -9.07 -0.16
CA LEU A 96 1.83 -9.51 -0.39
C LEU A 96 2.76 -9.00 0.70
N TYR A 97 3.83 -9.75 0.91
CA TYR A 97 4.84 -9.47 1.91
C TYR A 97 6.20 -9.59 1.27
N ALA A 98 7.03 -8.57 1.46
CA ALA A 98 8.39 -8.53 0.94
C ALA A 98 9.36 -8.08 2.03
N ARG A 99 10.62 -8.49 1.94
CA ARG A 99 11.64 -8.13 2.93
C ARG A 99 12.98 -7.81 2.30
N GLN A 100 13.75 -6.96 2.96
CA GLN A 100 15.11 -6.62 2.59
C GLN A 100 15.98 -6.63 3.85
N GLY A 101 16.68 -7.74 4.07
CA GLY A 101 17.47 -7.94 5.29
C GLY A 101 16.59 -7.89 6.53
N ARG A 102 16.72 -6.81 7.31
CA ARG A 102 15.96 -6.54 8.55
C ARG A 102 14.76 -5.61 8.34
N LEU A 103 14.62 -5.04 7.15
CA LEU A 103 13.47 -4.23 6.73
C LEU A 103 12.40 -5.12 6.10
N GLY A 104 11.16 -4.68 6.14
CA GLY A 104 10.09 -5.36 5.42
C GLY A 104 8.94 -4.46 5.03
N VAL A 105 8.14 -4.95 4.09
CA VAL A 105 6.99 -4.27 3.52
C VAL A 105 5.82 -5.25 3.48
N ALA A 106 4.71 -4.81 4.06
CA ALA A 106 3.41 -5.44 3.93
C ALA A 106 2.55 -4.61 2.99
N VAL A 107 1.84 -5.28 2.08
CA VAL A 107 0.94 -4.63 1.14
C VAL A 107 -0.38 -5.39 1.12
N ALA A 108 -1.49 -4.65 1.17
CA ALA A 108 -2.84 -5.22 1.09
C ALA A 108 -3.70 -4.40 0.14
N LYS A 109 -4.38 -5.08 -0.78
CA LYS A 109 -5.34 -4.50 -1.72
C LYS A 109 -6.73 -4.39 -1.09
N THR A 110 -7.37 -3.24 -1.32
CA THR A 110 -8.78 -2.95 -1.02
C THR A 110 -9.61 -2.96 -2.30
N THR A 111 -10.87 -2.49 -2.26
CA THR A 111 -11.74 -2.46 -3.44
C THR A 111 -11.22 -1.50 -4.52
N GLN A 112 -10.67 -0.36 -4.10
CA GLN A 112 -10.27 0.76 -4.96
C GLN A 112 -8.86 1.28 -4.66
N ALA A 113 -8.24 0.88 -3.55
CA ALA A 113 -6.91 1.30 -3.15
C ALA A 113 -6.00 0.11 -2.79
N ILE A 114 -4.72 0.40 -2.58
CA ILE A 114 -3.71 -0.55 -2.11
C ILE A 114 -2.93 0.16 -1.00
N VAL A 115 -2.91 -0.45 0.17
CA VAL A 115 -2.18 0.02 1.35
C VAL A 115 -0.80 -0.62 1.35
N VAL A 116 0.24 0.20 1.45
CA VAL A 116 1.64 -0.21 1.54
C VAL A 116 2.18 0.27 2.89
N GLY A 117 2.64 -0.65 3.73
CA GLY A 117 3.29 -0.34 5.00
C GLY A 117 4.69 -0.93 5.02
N HIS A 118 5.69 -0.08 5.17
CA HIS A 118 7.08 -0.46 5.43
C HIS A 118 7.34 -0.45 6.94
N HIS A 119 8.19 -1.37 7.39
CA HIS A 119 8.64 -1.44 8.76
C HIS A 119 10.17 -1.55 8.81
N GLY A 120 10.77 -0.74 9.68
CA GLY A 120 12.20 -0.74 9.93
C GLY A 120 12.66 -1.88 10.84
N GLU A 121 13.96 -1.86 11.18
CA GLU A 121 14.60 -2.90 12.01
C GLU A 121 14.11 -2.94 13.47
N ALA A 122 13.59 -1.80 13.96
CA ALA A 122 13.06 -1.67 15.31
C ALA A 122 11.68 -2.34 15.47
N GLN A 123 11.02 -2.66 14.35
CA GLN A 123 9.63 -3.10 14.33
C GLN A 123 9.49 -4.59 14.05
N VAL A 124 8.43 -5.17 14.60
CA VAL A 124 8.09 -6.58 14.40
C VAL A 124 7.25 -6.72 13.14
N ALA A 125 7.76 -7.46 12.16
CA ALA A 125 7.11 -7.68 10.87
C ALA A 125 5.64 -8.14 11.00
N GLY A 126 5.35 -9.05 11.93
CA GLY A 126 3.98 -9.54 12.16
C GLY A 126 3.01 -8.45 12.62
N ASN A 127 3.47 -7.47 13.41
CA ASN A 127 2.63 -6.36 13.86
C ASN A 127 2.38 -5.36 12.72
N ALA A 128 3.41 -5.08 11.91
CA ALA A 128 3.28 -4.25 10.72
C ALA A 128 2.28 -4.86 9.73
N THR A 129 2.42 -6.15 9.43
CA THR A 129 1.48 -6.93 8.63
C THR A 129 0.04 -6.80 9.15
N SER A 130 -0.17 -7.08 10.44
CA SER A 130 -1.51 -7.05 11.03
C SER A 130 -2.14 -5.65 10.96
N THR A 131 -1.31 -4.60 11.10
CA THR A 131 -1.76 -3.21 11.01
C THR A 131 -2.18 -2.84 9.59
N VAL A 132 -1.40 -3.24 8.57
CA VAL A 132 -1.73 -3.01 7.15
C VAL A 132 -3.02 -3.73 6.77
N GLU A 133 -3.17 -5.00 7.17
CA GLU A 133 -4.38 -5.79 6.90
C GLU A 133 -5.62 -5.20 7.57
N ALA A 134 -5.51 -4.82 8.85
CA ALA A 134 -6.60 -4.22 9.59
C ALA A 134 -7.07 -2.90 8.94
N LEU A 135 -6.12 -2.10 8.42
CA LEU A 135 -6.46 -0.88 7.71
C LEU A 135 -7.13 -1.17 6.36
N ALA A 136 -6.64 -2.17 5.63
CA ALA A 136 -7.24 -2.59 4.38
C ALA A 136 -8.68 -3.10 4.59
N ASP A 137 -8.92 -3.92 5.62
CA ASP A 137 -10.26 -4.39 5.99
C ASP A 137 -11.18 -3.23 6.38
N TYR A 138 -10.66 -2.26 7.14
CA TYR A 138 -11.43 -1.06 7.49
C TYR A 138 -11.84 -0.28 6.24
N LEU A 139 -10.92 -0.04 5.31
CA LEU A 139 -11.20 0.65 4.04
C LEU A 139 -12.24 -0.10 3.19
N ILE A 140 -12.14 -1.43 3.09
CA ILE A 140 -13.12 -2.27 2.40
C ILE A 140 -14.50 -2.13 3.05
N GLY A 141 -14.57 -2.14 4.38
CA GLY A 141 -15.82 -1.92 5.12
C GLY A 141 -16.45 -0.54 4.86
N GLN A 142 -15.65 0.46 4.49
CA GLN A 142 -16.10 1.79 4.09
C GLN A 142 -16.43 1.90 2.58
N GLY A 143 -16.28 0.82 1.80
CA GLY A 143 -16.51 0.79 0.35
C GLY A 143 -15.33 1.25 -0.51
N TYR A 144 -14.14 1.34 0.09
CA TYR A 144 -12.87 1.65 -0.57
C TYR A 144 -12.04 0.41 -0.90
#